data_AF-A0A0M6XLL9-F1
#
_entry.id   AF-A0A0M6XLL9-F1
#
_cell.length_a   1.000
_cell.length_b   1.000
_cell.length_c   1.000
_cell.angle_alpha   90.00
_cell.angle_beta   90.00
_cell.angle_gamma   90.00
#
_symmetry.space_group_name_H-M   'P 1'
#
loop_
_entity.id
_entity.type
_entity.pdbx_description
1 polymer ?
#
loop_
_entity_poly.entity_id
_entity_poly.type
_entity_poly.pdbx_seq_one_letter_code
_entity_poly.pdbx_strand_id
1 'polypeptide(L)'
;MRGATRVNLSKGKGDRLFGVVVVLGALAYANAALNLQVGFLTDPVGSKTFPLLVAGVCLICGLVMVLKPDPDPKFPSGATWGLMAVAVLTLVAYAYMLKPLGFLLPTTVAAAILSYLIEPRAKFAALAGIGLSIGLFVLFRFVLGLGLVGLPRGL
;
A
#
# COMPACT_ATOMS: atom_id res chain seq x y z
N MET A 1 0.46 -17.61 47.64
CA MET A 1 1.66 -17.26 46.83
C MET A 1 1.19 -16.64 45.53
N ARG A 2 1.19 -15.31 45.40
CA ARG A 2 0.77 -14.60 44.19
C ARG A 2 1.95 -14.58 43.21
N GLY A 3 1.83 -15.34 42.12
CA GLY A 3 2.78 -15.34 41.01
C GLY A 3 2.80 -13.95 40.37
N ALA A 4 3.87 -13.20 40.59
CA ALA A 4 4.14 -11.97 39.90
C ALA A 4 4.41 -12.30 38.42
N THR A 5 3.40 -12.14 37.57
CA THR A 5 3.58 -12.06 36.12
C THR A 5 4.47 -10.84 35.86
N ARG A 6 5.78 -11.04 35.75
CA ARG A 6 6.69 -9.98 35.35
C ARG A 6 6.26 -9.55 33.95
N VAL A 7 5.65 -8.37 33.84
CA VAL A 7 5.43 -7.71 32.56
C VAL A 7 6.81 -7.51 31.94
N ASN A 8 7.14 -8.35 30.97
CA ASN A 8 8.45 -8.38 30.36
C ASN A 8 8.54 -7.18 29.40
N LEU A 9 9.00 -6.02 29.92
CA LEU A 9 9.08 -4.72 29.24
C LEU A 9 9.88 -4.74 27.90
N SER A 10 10.58 -5.83 27.60
CA SER A 10 11.26 -6.02 26.31
C SER A 10 10.33 -6.38 25.15
N LYS A 11 9.12 -6.90 25.43
CA LYS A 11 8.29 -7.60 24.44
C LYS A 11 7.58 -6.73 23.38
N GLY A 12 7.69 -5.41 23.40
CA GLY A 12 7.07 -4.52 22.40
C GLY A 12 8.01 -3.48 21.78
N LYS A 13 9.34 -3.62 21.96
CA LYS A 13 10.31 -2.61 21.49
C LYS A 13 10.39 -2.54 19.97
N GLY A 14 10.23 -3.68 19.28
CA GLY A 14 10.23 -3.75 17.81
C GLY A 14 9.09 -2.95 17.18
N ASP A 15 7.87 -3.19 17.65
CA ASP A 15 6.67 -2.47 17.18
C ASP A 15 6.72 -0.98 17.44
N ARG A 16 7.26 -0.57 18.60
CA ARG A 16 7.44 0.85 18.90
C ARG A 16 8.46 1.50 17.97
N LEU A 17 9.59 0.84 17.72
CA LEU A 17 10.60 1.35 16.79
C LEU A 17 10.01 1.46 15.38
N PHE A 18 9.32 0.41 14.92
CA PHE A 18 8.65 0.41 13.62
C PHE A 18 7.59 1.52 13.55
N GLY A 19 6.76 1.67 14.57
CA GLY A 19 5.76 2.73 14.67
C GLY A 19 6.38 4.12 14.63
N VAL A 20 7.49 4.37 15.32
CA VAL A 20 8.22 5.64 15.25
C VAL A 20 8.74 5.90 13.83
N VAL A 21 9.32 4.89 13.17
CA VAL A 21 9.78 5.02 11.79
C VAL A 21 8.62 5.35 10.84
N VAL A 22 7.47 4.69 11.02
CA VAL A 22 6.25 4.97 10.24
C VAL A 22 5.75 6.39 10.48
N VAL A 23 5.73 6.87 11.73
CA VAL A 23 5.32 8.25 12.07
C VAL A 23 6.26 9.26 11.42
N LEU A 24 7.57 9.09 11.55
CA LEU A 24 8.55 9.99 10.94
C LEU A 24 8.45 9.98 9.41
N GLY A 25 8.28 8.80 8.82
CA GLY A 25 8.06 8.63 7.38
C GLY A 25 6.78 9.32 6.91
N ALA A 26 5.68 9.20 7.64
CA ALA A 26 4.41 9.86 7.33
C ALA A 26 4.53 11.39 7.37
N LEU A 27 5.25 11.95 8.37
CA LEU A 27 5.49 13.39 8.46
C LEU A 27 6.40 13.89 7.32
N ALA A 28 7.45 13.16 6.99
CA ALA A 28 8.32 13.47 5.86
C ALA A 28 7.54 13.43 4.53
N TYR A 29 6.68 12.42 4.35
CA TYR A 29 5.83 12.27 3.17
C TYR A 29 4.79 13.39 3.06
N ALA A 30 4.14 13.77 4.18
CA ALA A 30 3.23 14.92 4.23
C ALA A 30 3.95 16.23 3.88
N ASN A 31 5.15 16.46 4.42
CA ASN A 31 5.95 17.63 4.09
C ASN A 31 6.30 17.65 2.60
N ALA A 32 6.71 16.53 2.02
CA ALA A 32 6.97 16.43 0.58
C ALA A 32 5.72 16.78 -0.25
N ALA A 33 4.55 16.26 0.13
CA ALA A 33 3.28 16.57 -0.53
C ALA A 33 2.90 18.05 -0.45
N LEU A 34 3.10 18.68 0.70
CA LEU A 34 2.83 20.12 0.89
C LEU A 34 3.75 21.00 0.04
N ASN A 35 4.95 20.54 -0.28
CA ASN A 35 5.90 21.25 -1.13
C ASN A 35 5.72 20.97 -2.65
N LEU A 36 4.81 20.08 -3.05
CA LEU A 36 4.51 19.84 -4.46
C LEU A 36 4.02 21.12 -5.16
N GLN A 37 4.65 21.51 -6.25
CA GLN A 37 4.16 22.59 -7.11
C GLN A 37 2.91 22.09 -7.85
N VAL A 38 1.78 22.76 -7.66
CA VAL A 38 0.56 22.43 -8.39
C VAL A 38 0.65 23.01 -9.79
N GLY A 39 0.51 22.17 -10.82
CA GLY A 39 0.45 22.62 -12.21
C GLY A 39 -0.87 23.34 -12.50
N PHE A 40 -0.89 24.14 -13.59
CA PHE A 40 -2.09 24.85 -14.06
C PHE A 40 -3.26 23.91 -14.42
N LEU A 41 -2.98 22.64 -14.71
CA LEU A 41 -3.98 21.59 -14.85
C LEU A 41 -4.25 20.96 -13.48
N THR A 42 -5.22 21.51 -12.75
CA THR A 42 -5.68 20.91 -11.50
C THR A 42 -6.50 19.67 -11.79
N ASP A 43 -6.01 18.51 -11.37
CA ASP A 43 -6.81 17.30 -11.28
C ASP A 43 -8.03 17.54 -10.35
N PRO A 44 -9.20 16.93 -10.65
CA PRO A 44 -10.46 17.20 -9.93
C PRO A 44 -10.39 17.03 -8.40
N VAL A 45 -9.49 16.17 -7.93
CA VAL A 45 -9.31 15.84 -6.50
C VAL A 45 -8.12 16.55 -5.84
N GLY A 46 -7.35 17.34 -6.59
CA GLY A 46 -6.13 18.02 -6.14
C GLY A 46 -4.93 17.08 -5.94
N SER A 47 -3.79 17.42 -6.54
CA SER A 47 -2.58 16.56 -6.53
C SER A 47 -1.98 16.32 -5.14
N LYS A 48 -2.32 17.18 -4.15
CA LYS A 48 -1.86 17.08 -2.75
C LYS A 48 -2.76 16.23 -1.86
N THR A 49 -4.05 16.12 -2.19
CA THR A 49 -5.06 15.51 -1.30
C THR A 49 -4.78 14.04 -1.06
N PHE A 50 -4.47 13.30 -2.13
CA PHE A 50 -4.20 11.87 -2.04
C PHE A 50 -2.95 11.56 -1.19
N PRO A 51 -1.78 12.17 -1.44
CA PRO A 51 -0.61 12.00 -0.58
C PRO A 51 -0.87 12.34 0.89
N LEU A 52 -1.60 13.44 1.17
CA LEU A 52 -1.91 13.86 2.54
C LEU A 52 -2.84 12.88 3.26
N LEU A 53 -3.82 12.31 2.57
CA LEU A 53 -4.70 11.27 3.14
C LEU A 53 -3.89 10.04 3.52
N VAL A 54 -3.03 9.55 2.62
CA VAL A 54 -2.15 8.41 2.89
C VAL A 54 -1.24 8.70 4.08
N ALA A 55 -0.65 9.90 4.14
CA ALA A 55 0.18 10.32 5.27
C ALA A 55 -0.61 10.29 6.59
N GLY A 56 -1.86 10.79 6.59
CA GLY A 56 -2.72 10.77 7.78
C GLY A 56 -3.03 9.36 8.29
N VAL A 57 -3.37 8.44 7.37
CA VAL A 57 -3.63 7.04 7.74
C VAL A 57 -2.37 6.37 8.29
N CYS A 58 -1.22 6.54 7.62
CA CYS A 58 0.06 6.02 8.11
C CYS A 58 0.43 6.59 9.48
N LEU A 59 0.18 7.89 9.71
CA LEU A 59 0.43 8.54 10.99
C LEU A 59 -0.40 7.90 12.10
N ILE A 60 -1.70 7.67 11.87
CA ILE A 60 -2.59 7.00 12.82
C ILE A 60 -2.11 5.57 13.10
N CYS A 61 -1.82 4.79 12.06
CA CYS A 61 -1.33 3.41 12.23
C CYS A 61 -0.01 3.36 13.02
N GLY A 62 0.94 4.24 12.69
CA GLY A 62 2.22 4.33 13.39
C GLY A 62 2.05 4.73 14.86
N LEU A 63 1.20 5.71 15.16
CA LEU A 63 0.88 6.12 16.54
C LEU A 63 0.26 4.97 17.33
N VAL A 64 -0.67 4.22 16.73
CA VAL A 64 -1.26 3.04 17.38
C VAL A 64 -0.20 2.00 17.73
N MET A 65 0.76 1.72 16.83
CA MET A 65 1.86 0.78 17.12
C MET A 65 2.79 1.27 18.24
N VAL A 66 3.03 2.58 18.33
CA VAL A 66 3.84 3.17 19.41
C VAL A 66 3.12 3.09 20.76
N LEU A 67 1.84 3.51 20.79
CA LEU A 67 1.05 3.60 22.01
C LEU A 67 0.58 2.23 22.52
N LYS A 68 0.28 1.31 21.60
CA LYS A 68 -0.26 -0.03 21.89
C LYS A 68 0.49 -1.10 21.06
N PRO A 69 1.76 -1.38 21.39
CA PRO A 69 2.54 -2.40 20.70
C PRO A 69 2.00 -3.82 20.97
N ASP A 70 2.19 -4.73 20.03
CA ASP A 70 1.85 -6.13 20.20
C ASP A 70 2.76 -6.77 21.28
N PRO A 71 2.20 -7.49 22.27
CA PRO A 71 2.99 -8.21 23.27
C PRO A 71 3.73 -9.45 22.75
N ASP A 72 3.44 -9.95 21.55
CA ASP A 72 4.13 -11.09 20.93
C ASP A 72 4.48 -10.84 19.45
N PRO A 73 5.41 -9.91 19.15
CA PRO A 73 5.78 -9.57 17.79
C PRO A 73 6.50 -10.73 17.11
N LYS A 74 5.85 -11.33 16.12
CA LYS A 74 6.42 -12.40 15.29
C LYS A 74 6.99 -11.82 14.01
N PHE A 75 8.31 -11.87 13.89
CA PHE A 75 8.97 -11.52 12.64
C PHE A 75 8.66 -12.56 11.55
N PRO A 76 8.53 -12.13 10.29
CA PRO A 76 8.29 -13.02 9.17
C PRO A 76 9.43 -14.02 9.01
N SER A 77 9.08 -15.25 8.59
CA SER A 77 10.07 -16.27 8.23
C SER A 77 10.90 -15.85 7.01
N GLY A 78 12.06 -16.47 6.79
CA GLY A 78 12.89 -16.21 5.61
C GLY A 78 12.14 -16.43 4.28
N ALA A 79 11.24 -17.42 4.22
CA ALA A 79 10.40 -17.64 3.04
C ALA A 79 9.43 -16.48 2.80
N THR A 80 8.86 -15.92 3.88
CA THR A 80 7.95 -14.76 3.82
C THR A 80 8.67 -13.51 3.31
N TRP A 81 9.96 -13.31 3.65
CA TRP A 81 10.77 -12.24 3.07
C TRP A 81 10.90 -12.35 1.55
N GLY A 82 11.08 -13.57 1.02
CA GLY A 82 11.08 -13.82 -0.42
C GLY A 82 9.76 -13.42 -1.08
N LEU A 83 8.62 -13.78 -0.47
CA LEU A 83 7.29 -13.38 -0.96
C LEU A 83 7.10 -11.85 -0.95
N MET A 84 7.57 -11.16 0.11
CA MET A 84 7.54 -9.70 0.17
C MET A 84 8.40 -9.06 -0.93
N ALA A 85 9.58 -9.62 -1.24
CA ALA A 85 10.41 -9.16 -2.34
C ALA A 85 9.68 -9.33 -3.69
N VAL A 86 9.01 -10.45 -3.92
CA VAL A 86 8.18 -10.66 -5.13
C VAL A 86 7.04 -9.64 -5.21
N ALA A 87 6.37 -9.34 -4.08
CA ALA A 87 5.32 -8.32 -4.04
C ALA A 87 5.87 -6.93 -4.43
N VAL A 88 7.01 -6.53 -3.88
CA VAL A 88 7.67 -5.26 -4.21
C VAL A 88 8.05 -5.22 -5.70
N LEU A 89 8.69 -6.26 -6.22
CA LEU A 89 9.07 -6.35 -7.63
C LEU A 89 7.84 -6.29 -8.55
N THR A 90 6.74 -6.90 -8.15
CA THR A 90 5.46 -6.85 -8.88
C THR A 90 4.94 -5.42 -8.95
N LEU A 91 4.98 -4.67 -7.84
CA LEU A 91 4.55 -3.27 -7.81
C LEU A 91 5.46 -2.35 -8.62
N VAL A 92 6.77 -2.61 -8.64
CA VAL A 92 7.73 -1.90 -9.49
C VAL A 92 7.44 -2.17 -10.97
N ALA A 93 7.27 -3.44 -11.36
CA ALA A 93 6.93 -3.83 -12.72
C ALA A 93 5.60 -3.19 -13.17
N TYR A 94 4.59 -3.22 -12.30
CA TYR A 94 3.31 -2.55 -12.53
C TYR A 94 3.48 -1.06 -12.86
N ALA A 95 4.27 -0.33 -12.08
CA ALA A 95 4.50 1.10 -12.30
C ALA A 95 5.10 1.39 -13.68
N TYR A 96 6.06 0.57 -14.14
CA TYR A 96 6.64 0.72 -15.48
C TYR A 96 5.70 0.31 -16.61
N MET A 97 4.82 -0.68 -16.37
CA MET A 97 3.88 -1.19 -17.37
C MET A 97 2.65 -0.31 -17.57
N LEU A 98 2.29 0.55 -16.60
CA LEU A 98 1.13 1.44 -16.71
C LEU A 98 1.18 2.36 -17.93
N LYS A 99 2.33 2.97 -18.22
CA LYS A 99 2.48 3.91 -19.33
C LYS A 99 2.30 3.24 -20.71
N PRO A 100 2.96 2.10 -21.03
CA PRO A 100 2.80 1.44 -22.31
C PRO A 100 1.49 0.66 -22.45
N LEU A 101 1.03 -0.05 -21.41
CA LEU A 101 -0.08 -1.02 -21.52
C LEU A 101 -1.44 -0.48 -21.08
N GLY A 102 -1.49 0.74 -20.53
CA GLY A 102 -2.69 1.27 -19.90
C GLY A 102 -2.93 0.69 -18.50
N PHE A 103 -4.10 0.97 -17.93
CA PHE A 103 -4.41 0.62 -16.55
C PHE A 103 -4.88 -0.83 -16.37
N LEU A 104 -5.71 -1.37 -17.27
CA LEU A 104 -6.44 -2.61 -17.01
C LEU A 104 -5.51 -3.83 -16.93
N LEU A 105 -4.64 -4.01 -17.93
CA LEU A 105 -3.77 -5.19 -18.00
C LEU A 105 -2.75 -5.27 -16.86
N PRO A 106 -1.94 -4.22 -16.59
CA PRO A 106 -0.99 -4.25 -15.49
C PRO A 106 -1.67 -4.43 -14.13
N THR A 107 -2.84 -3.79 -13.92
CA THR A 107 -3.58 -3.90 -12.66
C THR A 107 -4.10 -5.32 -12.45
N THR A 108 -4.64 -5.96 -13.49
CA THR A 108 -5.12 -7.35 -13.39
C THR A 108 -3.99 -8.30 -13.01
N VAL A 109 -2.84 -8.19 -13.68
CA VAL A 109 -1.68 -9.05 -13.41
C VAL A 109 -1.13 -8.80 -12.01
N ALA A 110 -0.90 -7.55 -11.64
CA ALA A 110 -0.35 -7.20 -10.33
C ALA A 110 -1.28 -7.63 -9.19
N ALA A 111 -2.57 -7.34 -9.30
CA ALA A 111 -3.55 -7.72 -8.28
C ALA A 111 -3.72 -9.24 -8.18
N ALA A 112 -3.67 -9.97 -9.30
CA ALA A 112 -3.71 -11.43 -9.27
C ALA A 112 -2.47 -12.03 -8.59
N ILE A 113 -1.27 -11.53 -8.91
CA ILE A 113 -0.02 -11.98 -8.27
C ILE A 113 -0.08 -11.69 -6.76
N LEU A 114 -0.41 -10.46 -6.37
CA LEU A 114 -0.49 -10.08 -4.95
C LEU A 114 -1.55 -10.90 -4.20
N SER A 115 -2.71 -11.15 -4.80
CA SER A 115 -3.74 -12.01 -4.22
C SER A 115 -3.25 -13.45 -4.05
N TYR A 116 -2.49 -13.97 -5.02
CA TYR A 116 -1.90 -15.31 -4.95
C TYR A 116 -0.81 -15.43 -3.87
N LEU A 117 -0.04 -14.36 -3.62
CA LEU A 117 0.96 -14.31 -2.55
C LEU A 117 0.33 -14.37 -1.14
N ILE A 118 -0.92 -13.93 -0.99
CA ILE A 118 -1.68 -14.01 0.27
C ILE A 118 -2.25 -15.41 0.45
N GLU A 119 -3.00 -15.89 -0.54
CA GLU A 119 -3.56 -17.23 -0.54
C GLU A 119 -3.37 -17.86 -1.94
N PRO A 120 -2.65 -18.99 -2.06
CA PRO A 120 -2.21 -19.54 -3.35
C PRO A 120 -3.33 -20.30 -4.09
N ARG A 121 -4.48 -19.64 -4.29
CA ARG A 121 -5.63 -20.16 -5.02
C ARG A 121 -5.78 -19.42 -6.34
N ALA A 122 -5.18 -19.98 -7.40
CA ALA A 122 -5.06 -19.35 -8.71
C ALA A 122 -6.39 -18.81 -9.28
N LYS A 123 -7.49 -19.57 -9.17
CA LYS A 123 -8.81 -19.15 -9.66
C LYS A 123 -9.33 -17.90 -8.95
N PHE A 124 -9.26 -17.87 -7.63
CA PHE A 124 -9.70 -16.73 -6.82
C PHE A 124 -8.78 -15.52 -7.01
N ALA A 125 -7.47 -15.74 -7.12
CA ALA A 125 -6.50 -14.69 -7.40
C ALA A 125 -6.73 -14.03 -8.77
N ALA A 126 -6.98 -14.82 -9.81
CA ALA A 126 -7.32 -14.30 -11.14
C ALA A 126 -8.63 -13.49 -11.11
N LEU A 127 -9.66 -14.01 -10.44
CA LEU A 127 -10.94 -13.32 -10.31
C LEU A 127 -10.81 -12.01 -9.52
N ALA A 128 -10.04 -12.02 -8.43
CA ALA A 128 -9.73 -10.82 -7.66
C ALA A 128 -8.97 -9.79 -8.51
N GLY A 129 -8.00 -10.22 -9.32
CA GLY A 129 -7.25 -9.34 -10.21
C GLY A 129 -8.13 -8.69 -11.28
N ILE A 130 -9.01 -9.46 -11.92
CA ILE A 130 -9.96 -8.93 -12.91
C ILE A 130 -10.95 -7.98 -12.23
N GLY A 131 -11.56 -8.41 -11.12
CA GLY A 131 -12.56 -7.62 -10.39
C GLY A 131 -12.00 -6.31 -9.86
N LEU A 132 -10.81 -6.33 -9.26
CA LEU A 132 -10.15 -5.12 -8.75
C LEU A 132 -9.75 -4.17 -9.89
N SER A 133 -9.22 -4.70 -10.99
CA SER A 133 -8.83 -3.89 -12.14
C SER A 133 -10.02 -3.17 -12.76
N ILE A 134 -11.11 -3.89 -13.04
CA ILE A 134 -12.33 -3.30 -13.61
C ILE A 134 -12.99 -2.35 -12.60
N GLY A 135 -13.11 -2.74 -11.33
CA GLY A 135 -13.74 -1.92 -10.30
C GLY A 135 -13.01 -0.60 -10.08
N LEU A 136 -11.67 -0.63 -9.98
CA LEU A 136 -10.86 0.58 -9.86
C LEU A 136 -10.89 1.42 -11.13
N PHE A 137 -10.87 0.80 -12.32
CA PHE A 137 -10.98 1.53 -13.57
C PHE A 137 -12.31 2.29 -13.63
N VAL A 138 -13.42 1.65 -13.28
CA VAL A 138 -14.74 2.29 -13.26
C VAL A 138 -14.78 3.43 -12.25
N LEU A 139 -14.31 3.19 -11.03
CA LEU A 139 -14.24 4.21 -9.97
C LEU A 139 -13.41 5.42 -10.42
N PHE A 140 -12.22 5.20 -10.94
CA PHE A 140 -11.30 6.27 -11.31
C PHE A 140 -11.74 7.01 -12.57
N ARG A 141 -12.21 6.29 -13.59
CA ARG A 141 -12.60 6.89 -14.86
C ARG A 141 -13.93 7.62 -14.77
N PHE A 142 -14.95 7.02 -14.17
CA PHE A 142 -16.32 7.52 -14.20
C PHE A 142 -16.73 8.26 -12.93
N VAL A 143 -16.32 7.77 -11.75
CA VAL A 143 -16.72 8.42 -10.48
C VAL A 143 -15.82 9.61 -10.16
N LEU A 144 -14.50 9.44 -10.32
CA LEU A 144 -13.52 10.51 -10.05
C LEU A 144 -13.18 11.37 -11.28
N GLY A 145 -13.66 11.00 -12.47
CA GLY A 145 -13.47 11.77 -13.70
C GLY A 145 -12.02 11.82 -14.20
N LEU A 146 -11.17 10.87 -13.82
CA LEU A 146 -9.75 10.88 -14.18
C LEU A 146 -9.53 10.52 -15.66
N GLY A 147 -8.49 11.09 -16.27
CA GLY A 147 -8.05 10.82 -17.65
C GLY A 147 -7.37 9.46 -17.83
N LEU A 148 -7.93 8.41 -17.25
CA LEU A 148 -7.31 7.10 -17.16
C LEU A 148 -7.41 6.33 -18.48
N VAL A 149 -6.27 5.94 -19.04
CA VAL A 149 -6.20 5.15 -20.27
C VAL A 149 -6.26 3.67 -19.92
N GLY A 150 -7.30 2.98 -20.37
CA GLY A 150 -7.52 1.56 -20.05
C GLY A 150 -6.62 0.59 -20.81
N LEU A 151 -6.35 0.89 -22.09
CA LEU A 151 -5.68 0.02 -23.06
C LEU A 151 -4.44 0.70 -23.69
N PRO A 152 -3.50 -0.06 -24.28
CA PRO A 152 -2.28 0.47 -24.87
C PRO A 152 -2.57 1.56 -25.93
N ARG A 153 -1.76 2.62 -25.99
CA ARG A 153 -1.94 3.76 -26.92
C ARG A 153 -1.55 3.46 -28.38
N GLY A 154 -1.75 2.22 -28.84
CA GLY A 154 -1.41 1.78 -30.20
C GLY A 154 -2.39 0.76 -30.78
N LEU A 155 -3.56 0.62 -30.16
CA LEU A 155 -4.70 -0.15 -30.64
C LEU A 155 -5.81 0.81 -31.09
#